data_AF-A0A920K649-F1
#
_entry.id   AF-A0A920K649-F1
#
_cell.length_a   1.000
_cell.length_b   1.000
_cell.length_c   1.000
_cell.angle_alpha   90.00
_cell.angle_beta   90.00
_cell.angle_gamma   90.00
#
_symmetry.space_group_name_H-M   'P 1'
#
loop_
_entity.id
_entity.type
_entity.pdbx_description
1 polymer ?
#
loop_
_entity_poly.entity_id
_entity_poly.type
_entity_poly.pdbx_seq_one_letter_code
_entity_poly.pdbx_strand_id
1 'polypeptide(L)'
;MATTTVNNYIENVRTYFSNFDLSSLGIPFLVLLILAMLVIPLPPLLLDILFTFNILVGLIVIMIAIGTKRPLIFPRFLQCFCWPTMLRLALNVASTRVVLVNGHTGTGAAGQVIESFGEFVVGGNYVVGAIVFGILILINFLVITKGAGRVSEVTARFTLDAMPGKQMAIDADLNSGNIDNDQAKKRREELSQESDFFGSMDGASKFVRGDAIAGLLILLINLLGGLIIGLTQHDLSFSEAGRLYSLLTIGDGLVAQIPLYFYRSRQR
;
A
#
# COMPACT_ATOMS: atom_id res chain seq x y z
N MET A 1 8.43 40.03 -40.64
CA MET A 1 8.99 38.66 -40.53
C MET A 1 9.35 38.26 -39.09
N ALA A 2 9.58 39.20 -38.16
CA ALA A 2 9.94 38.88 -36.75
C ALA A 2 8.73 38.64 -35.81
N THR A 3 7.51 38.99 -36.21
CA THR A 3 6.30 38.84 -35.38
C THR A 3 5.68 37.44 -35.45
N THR A 4 5.93 36.69 -36.52
CA THR A 4 5.41 35.32 -36.70
C THR A 4 6.17 34.27 -35.88
N THR A 5 7.47 34.50 -35.59
CA THR A 5 8.28 33.58 -34.79
C THR A 5 7.92 33.63 -33.30
N VAL A 6 7.57 34.80 -32.76
CA VAL A 6 7.18 34.95 -31.35
C VAL A 6 5.83 34.27 -31.06
N ASN A 7 4.86 34.40 -31.96
CA ASN A 7 3.56 33.71 -31.82
C ASN A 7 3.71 32.19 -31.85
N ASN A 8 4.60 31.65 -32.69
CA ASN A 8 4.85 30.21 -32.73
C ASN A 8 5.53 29.69 -31.45
N TYR A 9 6.37 30.50 -30.78
CA TYR A 9 6.93 30.13 -29.48
C TYR A 9 5.86 30.11 -28.38
N ILE A 10 4.96 31.10 -28.38
CA ILE A 10 3.88 31.19 -27.39
C ILE A 10 2.86 30.06 -27.59
N GLU A 11 2.52 29.71 -28.83
CA GLU A 11 1.66 28.55 -29.12
C GLU A 11 2.35 27.22 -28.78
N ASN A 12 3.65 27.07 -29.04
CA ASN A 12 4.38 25.86 -28.66
C ASN A 12 4.45 25.70 -27.13
N VAL A 13 4.71 26.78 -26.38
CA VAL A 13 4.69 26.74 -24.91
C VAL A 13 3.29 26.43 -24.39
N ARG A 14 2.24 27.01 -24.99
CA ARG A 14 0.84 26.69 -24.64
C ARG A 14 0.49 25.24 -24.91
N THR A 15 1.02 24.65 -25.98
CA THR A 15 0.78 23.25 -26.36
C THR A 15 1.54 22.28 -25.46
N TYR A 16 2.75 22.63 -25.01
CA TYR A 16 3.46 21.91 -23.93
C TYR A 16 2.70 21.98 -22.61
N PHE A 17 2.10 23.12 -22.27
CA PHE A 17 1.31 23.26 -21.05
C PHE A 17 -0.08 22.60 -21.13
N SER A 18 -0.70 22.51 -22.32
CA SER A 18 -2.03 21.90 -22.50
C SER A 18 -2.01 20.38 -22.62
N ASN A 19 -0.85 19.79 -22.94
CA ASN A 19 -0.65 18.33 -22.96
C ASN A 19 -0.17 17.77 -21.62
N PHE A 20 -0.18 18.57 -20.54
CA PHE A 20 -0.05 18.05 -19.18
C PHE A 20 -1.33 17.31 -18.81
N ASP A 21 -1.40 16.03 -19.17
CA ASP A 21 -2.34 15.10 -18.56
C ASP A 21 -2.05 15.08 -17.06
N LEU A 22 -2.92 15.71 -16.25
CA LEU A 22 -2.87 15.63 -14.78
C LEU A 22 -2.82 14.16 -14.30
N SER A 23 -3.36 13.24 -15.10
CA SER A 23 -3.30 11.79 -14.89
C SER A 23 -1.88 11.20 -14.94
N SER A 24 -0.95 11.78 -15.72
CA SER A 24 0.45 11.33 -15.80
C SER A 24 1.33 11.91 -14.68
N LEU A 25 0.91 13.01 -14.06
CA LEU A 25 1.63 13.66 -12.95
C LEU A 25 1.37 13.01 -11.59
N GLY A 26 0.37 12.13 -11.48
CA GLY A 26 0.01 11.49 -10.22
C GLY A 26 1.18 10.75 -9.58
N ILE A 27 1.87 9.89 -10.34
CA ILE A 27 2.98 9.07 -9.81
C ILE A 27 4.20 9.93 -9.41
N PRO A 28 4.71 10.86 -10.24
CA PRO A 28 5.79 11.76 -9.83
C PRO A 28 5.43 12.62 -8.60
N PHE A 29 4.18 13.10 -8.54
CA PHE A 29 3.69 13.86 -7.39
C PHE A 29 3.62 13.00 -6.12
N LEU A 30 3.20 11.73 -6.22
CA LEU A 30 3.27 10.77 -5.11
C LEU A 30 4.68 10.68 -4.55
N VAL A 31 5.65 10.43 -5.43
CA VAL A 31 7.03 10.16 -5.05
C VAL A 31 7.62 11.40 -4.39
N LEU A 32 7.32 12.59 -4.93
CA LEU A 32 7.72 13.86 -4.33
C LEU A 32 7.06 14.05 -2.96
N LEU A 33 5.78 13.73 -2.80
CA LEU A 33 5.06 13.81 -1.54
C LEU A 33 5.66 12.86 -0.49
N ILE A 34 5.98 11.61 -0.87
CA ILE A 34 6.64 10.63 0.00
C ILE A 34 8.03 11.13 0.44
N LEU A 35 8.83 11.66 -0.48
CA LEU A 35 10.15 12.23 -0.17
C LEU A 35 10.04 13.44 0.77
N ALA A 36 9.10 14.33 0.50
CA ALA A 36 8.84 15.49 1.36
C ALA A 36 8.46 15.05 2.79
N MET A 37 7.64 14.00 2.91
CA MET A 37 7.22 13.41 4.18
C MET A 37 8.37 12.84 5.01
N LEU A 38 9.41 12.32 4.34
CA LEU A 38 10.58 11.74 4.99
C LEU A 38 11.50 12.82 5.55
N VAL A 39 11.58 13.97 4.87
CA VAL A 39 12.48 15.08 5.26
C VAL A 39 11.81 16.05 6.23
N ILE A 40 10.53 16.35 6.05
CA ILE A 40 9.81 17.39 6.80
C ILE A 40 9.02 16.78 7.96
N PRO A 41 9.15 17.30 9.20
CA PRO A 41 8.33 16.84 10.31
C PRO A 41 6.87 17.21 10.08
N LEU A 42 6.00 16.21 10.08
CA LEU A 42 4.57 16.43 9.88
C LEU A 42 3.87 16.79 11.20
N PRO A 43 2.92 17.74 11.18
CA PRO A 43 2.07 17.98 12.33
C PRO A 43 1.14 16.77 12.56
N PRO A 44 0.84 16.41 13.83
CA PRO A 44 -0.01 15.26 14.17
C PRO A 44 -1.37 15.27 13.45
N LEU A 45 -1.97 16.45 13.28
CA LEU A 45 -3.25 16.61 12.59
C LEU A 45 -3.20 16.16 11.11
N LEU A 46 -2.11 16.45 10.40
CA LEU A 46 -1.97 16.05 8.99
C LEU A 46 -1.73 14.54 8.88
N LEU A 47 -0.99 13.98 9.83
CA LEU A 47 -0.78 12.54 9.95
C LEU A 47 -2.11 11.80 10.18
N ASP A 48 -2.97 12.29 11.08
CA ASP A 48 -4.29 11.70 11.34
C ASP A 48 -5.20 11.74 10.10
N ILE A 49 -5.21 12.86 9.37
CA ILE A 49 -5.98 13.00 8.11
C ILE A 49 -5.50 11.97 7.08
N LEU A 50 -4.18 11.85 6.90
CA LEU A 50 -3.60 10.94 5.90
C LEU A 50 -3.81 9.47 6.27
N PHE A 51 -3.69 9.10 7.55
CA PHE A 51 -4.01 7.74 8.00
C PHE A 51 -5.49 7.41 7.86
N THR A 52 -6.37 8.34 8.25
CA THR A 52 -7.83 8.17 8.08
C THR A 52 -8.19 8.02 6.60
N PHE A 53 -7.58 8.82 5.72
CA PHE A 53 -7.75 8.69 4.27
C PHE A 53 -7.26 7.32 3.77
N ASN A 54 -6.11 6.85 4.24
CA ASN A 54 -5.57 5.54 3.86
C ASN A 54 -6.51 4.39 4.27
N ILE A 55 -7.04 4.44 5.50
CA ILE A 55 -8.04 3.48 5.99
C ILE A 55 -9.33 3.54 5.16
N LEU A 56 -9.83 4.75 4.86
CA LEU A 56 -11.04 4.93 4.06
C LEU A 56 -10.90 4.32 2.67
N VAL A 57 -9.77 4.54 2.00
CA VAL A 57 -9.47 3.91 0.71
C VAL A 57 -9.47 2.39 0.85
N GLY A 58 -8.83 1.85 1.89
CA GLY A 58 -8.86 0.42 2.19
C GLY A 58 -10.29 -0.14 2.36
N LEU A 59 -11.17 0.60 3.05
CA LEU A 59 -12.56 0.20 3.25
C LEU A 59 -13.39 0.23 1.95
N ILE A 60 -13.25 1.28 1.14
CA ILE A 60 -13.91 1.39 -0.18
C ILE A 60 -13.53 0.20 -1.05
N VAL A 61 -12.24 -0.16 -1.03
CA VAL A 61 -11.71 -1.29 -1.77
C VAL A 61 -12.36 -2.61 -1.36
N ILE A 62 -12.53 -2.88 -0.07
CA ILE A 62 -13.24 -4.07 0.42
C ILE A 62 -14.67 -4.06 -0.09
N MET A 63 -15.34 -2.92 -0.01
CA MET A 63 -16.75 -2.82 -0.38
C MET A 63 -16.94 -3.15 -1.86
N ILE A 64 -16.04 -2.65 -2.72
CA ILE A 64 -15.99 -3.02 -4.15
C ILE A 64 -15.64 -4.50 -4.32
N ALA A 65 -14.68 -5.02 -3.57
CA ALA A 65 -14.24 -6.41 -3.64
C ALA A 65 -15.34 -7.41 -3.24
N ILE A 66 -16.13 -7.11 -2.21
CA ILE A 66 -17.28 -7.92 -1.77
C ILE A 66 -18.43 -7.84 -2.80
N GLY A 67 -18.69 -6.66 -3.36
CA GLY A 67 -19.78 -6.43 -4.31
C GLY A 67 -19.57 -7.01 -5.71
N THR A 68 -18.33 -7.37 -6.09
CA THR A 68 -18.02 -7.81 -7.46
C THR A 68 -18.15 -9.33 -7.61
N LYS A 69 -19.09 -9.77 -8.46
CA LYS A 69 -19.40 -11.19 -8.76
C LYS A 69 -18.58 -11.81 -9.89
N ARG A 70 -17.89 -11.02 -10.72
CA ARG A 70 -17.08 -11.50 -11.85
C ARG A 70 -15.59 -11.14 -11.68
N PRO A 71 -14.67 -12.12 -11.64
CA PRO A 71 -13.24 -11.89 -11.45
C PRO A 71 -12.51 -11.30 -12.68
N LEU A 72 -13.19 -11.10 -13.82
CA LEU A 72 -12.56 -10.62 -15.07
C LEU A 72 -12.16 -9.12 -15.08
N ILE A 73 -12.56 -8.33 -14.08
CA ILE A 73 -12.19 -6.89 -13.96
C ILE A 73 -10.99 -6.69 -13.01
N PHE A 74 -10.54 -7.75 -12.35
CA PHE A 74 -9.48 -7.72 -11.33
C PHE A 74 -8.14 -7.14 -11.81
N PRO A 75 -7.75 -7.27 -13.09
CA PRO A 75 -6.48 -6.75 -13.56
C PRO A 75 -6.23 -5.26 -13.36
N ARG A 76 -7.20 -4.44 -13.75
CA ARG A 76 -7.14 -2.98 -13.57
C ARG A 76 -7.29 -2.58 -12.11
N PHE A 77 -7.94 -3.41 -11.31
CA PHE A 77 -8.12 -3.17 -9.88
C PHE A 77 -6.79 -3.28 -9.14
N LEU A 78 -5.92 -4.23 -9.52
CA LEU A 78 -4.64 -4.47 -8.84
C LEU A 78 -3.69 -3.26 -8.87
N GLN A 79 -3.67 -2.54 -10.00
CA GLN A 79 -2.86 -1.34 -10.18
C GLN A 79 -3.34 -0.17 -9.31
N CYS A 80 -4.64 -0.10 -9.00
CA CYS A 80 -5.22 0.92 -8.12
C CYS A 80 -4.68 0.83 -6.67
N PHE A 81 -4.19 -0.34 -6.24
CA PHE A 81 -3.66 -0.55 -4.89
C PHE A 81 -2.22 -0.13 -4.68
N CYS A 82 -1.47 0.11 -5.76
CA CYS A 82 -0.07 0.49 -5.65
C CYS A 82 0.08 1.85 -4.96
N TRP A 83 -0.81 2.80 -5.24
CA TRP A 83 -0.78 4.12 -4.62
C TRP A 83 -1.04 4.07 -3.10
N PRO A 84 -2.14 3.44 -2.61
CA PRO A 84 -2.41 3.35 -1.18
C PRO A 84 -1.33 2.61 -0.38
N THR A 85 -0.69 1.58 -0.96
CA THR A 85 0.37 0.83 -0.29
C THR A 85 1.67 1.64 -0.18
N MET A 86 2.03 2.39 -1.22
CA MET A 86 3.18 3.31 -1.16
C MET A 86 2.95 4.47 -0.18
N LEU A 87 1.75 5.06 -0.18
CA LEU A 87 1.35 6.10 0.78
C LEU A 87 1.41 5.58 2.23
N ARG A 88 0.99 4.34 2.46
CA ARG A 88 1.05 3.66 3.76
C ARG A 88 2.48 3.47 4.25
N LEU A 89 3.41 3.03 3.39
CA LEU A 89 4.82 2.91 3.78
C LEU A 89 5.44 4.27 4.14
N ALA A 90 5.14 5.30 3.36
CA ALA A 90 5.59 6.67 3.65
C ALA A 90 5.02 7.20 4.98
N LEU A 91 3.73 6.95 5.25
CA LEU A 91 3.08 7.27 6.51
C LEU A 91 3.76 6.58 7.70
N ASN A 92 4.14 5.30 7.58
CA ASN A 92 4.85 4.58 8.65
C ASN A 92 6.23 5.18 8.95
N VAL A 93 6.98 5.55 7.91
CA VAL A 93 8.31 6.17 8.10
C VAL A 93 8.17 7.55 8.73
N ALA A 94 7.17 8.33 8.31
CA ALA A 94 6.91 9.65 8.86
C ALA A 94 6.39 9.58 10.31
N SER A 95 5.47 8.67 10.62
CA SER A 95 4.91 8.48 11.96
C SER A 95 5.98 7.99 12.94
N THR A 96 6.84 7.07 12.52
CA THR A 96 8.03 6.62 13.27
C THR A 96 8.84 7.79 13.81
N ARG A 97 9.14 8.78 12.97
CA ARG A 97 9.88 9.97 13.40
C ARG A 97 9.12 10.75 14.46
N VAL A 98 7.82 10.98 14.27
CA VAL A 98 6.97 11.70 15.23
C VAL A 98 6.88 10.95 16.56
N VAL A 99 6.74 9.63 16.53
CA VAL A 99 6.73 8.76 17.71
C VAL A 99 8.06 8.82 18.46
N LEU A 100 9.20 8.78 17.76
CA LEU A 100 10.52 8.82 18.40
C LEU A 100 10.88 10.20 18.95
N VAL A 101 10.52 11.28 18.25
CA VAL A 101 10.85 12.66 18.64
C VAL A 101 9.90 13.21 19.70
N ASN A 102 8.59 13.01 19.51
CA ASN A 102 7.58 13.60 20.39
C ASN A 102 6.97 12.59 21.37
N GLY A 103 7.33 11.30 21.26
CA GLY A 103 6.75 10.24 22.10
C GLY A 103 6.81 10.57 23.58
N HIS A 104 7.90 11.15 24.07
CA HIS A 104 8.08 11.53 25.47
C HIS A 104 7.08 12.58 26.00
N THR A 105 6.36 13.31 25.13
CA THR A 105 5.42 14.37 25.54
C THR A 105 4.03 13.85 25.91
N GLY A 106 3.74 12.57 25.66
CA GLY A 106 2.47 11.93 26.03
C GLY A 106 1.88 11.05 24.91
N THR A 107 0.77 10.37 25.22
CA THR A 107 0.13 9.41 24.31
C THR A 107 -0.45 10.04 23.04
N GLY A 108 -0.93 11.28 23.11
CA GLY A 108 -1.47 12.03 21.97
C GLY A 108 -0.42 12.70 21.06
N ALA A 109 0.88 12.55 21.36
CA ALA A 109 1.94 13.23 20.61
C ALA A 109 2.13 12.73 19.17
N ALA A 110 1.69 11.49 18.90
CA ALA A 110 1.79 10.86 17.59
C ALA A 110 0.53 10.99 16.72
N GLY A 111 -0.55 11.59 17.23
CA GLY A 111 -1.85 11.70 16.57
C GLY A 111 -2.94 10.89 17.27
N GLN A 112 -4.18 11.36 17.17
CA GLN A 112 -5.35 10.77 17.84
C GLN A 112 -5.71 9.40 17.26
N VAL A 113 -5.44 9.17 15.97
CA VAL A 113 -5.73 7.88 15.34
C VAL A 113 -4.82 6.81 15.93
N ILE A 114 -3.51 7.05 15.98
CA ILE A 114 -2.53 6.12 16.55
C ILE A 114 -2.86 5.82 18.02
N GLU A 115 -3.14 6.85 18.81
CA GLU A 115 -3.50 6.72 20.23
C GLU A 115 -4.75 5.86 20.41
N SER A 116 -5.83 6.16 19.68
CA SER A 116 -7.10 5.44 19.79
C SER A 116 -6.97 3.96 19.43
N PHE A 117 -6.19 3.63 18.39
CA PHE A 117 -5.93 2.24 18.01
C PHE A 117 -5.02 1.52 19.01
N GLY A 118 -4.04 2.23 19.60
CA GLY A 118 -3.20 1.70 20.68
C GLY A 118 -4.01 1.38 21.93
N GLU A 119 -4.85 2.32 22.38
CA GLU A 119 -5.74 2.11 23.53
C GLU A 119 -6.76 0.99 23.31
N PHE A 120 -7.32 0.89 22.10
CA PHE A 120 -8.25 -0.17 21.74
C PHE A 120 -7.67 -1.58 21.96
N VAL A 121 -6.39 -1.79 21.62
CA VAL A 121 -5.73 -3.10 21.78
C VAL A 121 -5.23 -3.34 23.20
N VAL A 122 -4.83 -2.28 23.90
CA VAL A 122 -4.37 -2.39 25.28
C VAL A 122 -5.52 -2.64 26.26
N GLY A 123 -6.72 -2.09 26.00
CA GLY A 123 -7.92 -2.36 26.81
C GLY A 123 -7.75 -2.04 28.30
N GLY A 124 -6.85 -1.11 28.64
CA GLY A 124 -6.50 -0.74 30.02
C GLY A 124 -5.42 -1.60 30.70
N ASN A 125 -4.98 -2.71 30.10
CA ASN A 125 -3.89 -3.54 30.62
C ASN A 125 -2.75 -3.68 29.60
N TYR A 126 -1.68 -2.93 29.83
CA TYR A 126 -0.50 -2.87 28.95
C TYR A 126 0.19 -4.22 28.74
N VAL A 127 0.16 -5.12 29.74
CA VAL A 127 0.74 -6.45 29.61
C VAL A 127 -0.11 -7.31 28.68
N VAL A 128 -1.43 -7.28 28.84
CA VAL A 128 -2.37 -7.98 27.94
C VAL A 128 -2.26 -7.42 26.52
N GLY A 129 -2.22 -6.09 26.38
CA GLY A 129 -2.02 -5.41 25.10
C GLY A 129 -0.74 -5.84 24.40
N ALA A 130 0.39 -5.92 25.12
CA ALA A 130 1.66 -6.38 24.56
C ALA A 130 1.59 -7.84 24.08
N ILE A 131 0.90 -8.72 24.81
CA ILE A 131 0.70 -10.13 24.42
C ILE A 131 -0.18 -10.23 23.17
N VAL A 132 -1.33 -9.56 23.15
CA VAL A 132 -2.25 -9.56 22.00
C VAL A 132 -1.55 -9.00 20.76
N PHE A 133 -0.79 -7.91 20.93
CA PHE A 133 0.01 -7.34 19.85
C PHE A 133 1.09 -8.29 19.35
N GLY A 134 1.81 -8.98 20.23
CA GLY A 134 2.78 -10.00 19.85
C GLY A 134 2.15 -11.11 19.01
N ILE A 135 0.94 -11.54 19.37
CA ILE A 135 0.15 -12.51 18.58
C ILE A 135 -0.21 -11.92 17.20
N LEU A 136 -0.66 -10.66 17.14
CA LEU A 136 -1.01 -10.00 15.88
C LEU A 136 0.20 -9.86 14.95
N ILE A 137 1.36 -9.46 15.47
CA ILE A 137 2.63 -9.42 14.71
C ILE A 137 3.00 -10.81 14.20
N LEU A 138 2.92 -11.82 15.06
CA LEU A 138 3.27 -13.19 14.70
C LEU A 138 2.36 -13.73 13.58
N ILE A 139 1.05 -13.47 13.69
CA ILE A 139 0.09 -13.79 12.62
C ILE A 139 0.44 -12.99 11.36
N ASN A 140 0.67 -11.69 11.45
CA ASN A 140 1.02 -10.83 10.32
C ASN A 140 2.24 -11.39 9.56
N PHE A 141 3.32 -11.66 10.30
CA PHE A 141 4.56 -12.18 9.76
C PHE A 141 4.41 -13.57 9.15
N LEU A 142 3.80 -14.53 9.86
CA LEU A 142 3.60 -15.90 9.37
C LEU A 142 2.71 -15.93 8.13
N VAL A 143 1.62 -15.16 8.14
CA VAL A 143 0.72 -15.07 6.99
C VAL A 143 1.48 -14.48 5.81
N ILE A 144 2.23 -13.39 5.96
CA ILE A 144 3.00 -12.73 4.87
C ILE A 144 4.12 -13.61 4.32
N THR A 145 4.97 -14.17 5.18
CA THR A 145 6.09 -14.98 4.73
C THR A 145 5.67 -16.29 4.05
N LYS A 146 4.59 -16.93 4.53
CA LYS A 146 4.14 -18.21 3.95
C LYS A 146 3.09 -18.09 2.85
N GLY A 147 2.24 -17.06 2.88
CA GLY A 147 1.02 -17.06 2.07
C GLY A 147 1.06 -16.27 0.76
N ALA A 148 2.14 -15.56 0.41
CA ALA A 148 2.18 -14.74 -0.81
C ALA A 148 3.11 -15.31 -1.90
N GLY A 149 4.28 -15.83 -1.53
CA GLY A 149 5.31 -16.19 -2.50
C GLY A 149 4.97 -17.39 -3.38
N ARG A 150 4.72 -18.56 -2.77
CA ARG A 150 4.63 -19.81 -3.54
C ARG A 150 3.33 -20.00 -4.32
N VAL A 151 2.22 -19.49 -3.81
CA VAL A 151 0.91 -19.67 -4.46
C VAL A 151 0.76 -18.68 -5.62
N SER A 152 1.12 -17.40 -5.44
CA SER A 152 1.00 -16.38 -6.49
C SER A 152 1.94 -16.62 -7.66
N GLU A 153 3.20 -17.03 -7.40
CA GLU A 153 4.19 -17.32 -8.44
C GLU A 153 3.76 -18.52 -9.29
N VAL A 154 3.31 -19.58 -8.65
CA VAL A 154 2.90 -20.83 -9.30
C VAL A 154 1.62 -20.63 -10.10
N THR A 155 0.62 -19.92 -9.57
CA THR A 155 -0.62 -19.61 -10.30
C THR A 155 -0.38 -18.68 -11.49
N ALA A 156 0.45 -17.64 -11.32
CA ALA A 156 0.78 -16.74 -12.43
C ALA A 156 1.52 -17.49 -13.54
N ARG A 157 2.51 -18.32 -13.17
CA ARG A 157 3.26 -19.11 -14.13
C ARG A 157 2.40 -20.13 -14.85
N PHE A 158 1.57 -20.90 -14.15
CA PHE A 158 0.65 -21.85 -14.80
C PHE A 158 -0.38 -21.18 -15.69
N THR A 159 -0.84 -19.98 -15.33
CA THR A 159 -1.79 -19.22 -16.15
C THR A 159 -1.12 -18.68 -17.42
N LEU A 160 0.12 -18.19 -17.31
CA LEU A 160 0.94 -17.74 -18.44
C LEU A 160 1.32 -18.91 -19.37
N ASP A 161 1.68 -20.06 -18.82
CA ASP A 161 2.00 -21.28 -19.58
C ASP A 161 0.77 -21.81 -20.35
N ALA A 162 -0.46 -21.50 -19.88
CA ALA A 162 -1.71 -21.85 -20.55
C ALA A 162 -2.11 -20.88 -21.67
N MET A 163 -1.45 -19.72 -21.82
CA MET A 163 -1.81 -18.69 -22.81
C MET A 163 -1.73 -19.18 -24.26
N PRO A 164 -0.68 -19.92 -24.70
CA PRO A 164 -0.63 -20.46 -26.05
C PRO A 164 -1.80 -21.39 -26.35
N GLY A 165 -2.23 -22.21 -25.37
CA GLY A 165 -3.39 -23.09 -25.51
C GLY A 165 -4.70 -22.32 -25.68
N LYS A 166 -4.89 -21.23 -24.93
CA LYS A 166 -6.03 -20.32 -25.10
C LYS A 166 -6.01 -19.60 -26.45
N GLN A 167 -4.84 -19.18 -26.95
CA GLN A 167 -4.70 -18.59 -28.28
C GLN A 167 -5.07 -19.59 -29.38
N MET A 168 -4.55 -20.83 -29.28
CA MET A 168 -4.87 -21.91 -30.21
C MET A 168 -6.36 -22.27 -30.21
N ALA A 169 -7.03 -22.21 -29.06
CA ALA A 169 -8.48 -22.42 -28.99
C ALA A 169 -9.27 -21.31 -29.71
N ILE A 170 -8.84 -20.04 -29.63
CA ILE A 170 -9.44 -18.94 -30.40
C ILE A 170 -9.24 -19.15 -31.90
N ASP A 171 -8.04 -19.59 -32.30
CA ASP A 171 -7.73 -19.85 -33.71
C ASP A 171 -8.54 -21.05 -34.25
N ALA A 172 -8.74 -22.09 -33.44
CA ALA A 172 -9.59 -23.23 -33.79
C ALA A 172 -11.07 -22.84 -33.90
N ASP A 173 -11.58 -22.00 -32.99
CA ASP A 173 -12.95 -21.48 -33.05
C ASP A 173 -13.18 -20.60 -34.30
N LEU A 174 -12.19 -19.78 -34.67
CA LEU A 174 -12.26 -18.93 -35.88
C LEU A 174 -12.23 -19.79 -37.15
N ASN A 175 -11.33 -20.78 -37.19
CA ASN A 175 -11.19 -21.69 -38.33
C ASN A 175 -12.39 -22.63 -38.50
N SER A 176 -13.10 -22.96 -37.41
CA SER A 176 -14.33 -23.78 -37.44
C SER A 176 -15.60 -22.95 -37.70
N GLY A 177 -15.49 -21.62 -37.78
CA GLY A 177 -16.62 -20.73 -38.02
C GLY A 177 -17.54 -20.52 -36.80
N ASN A 178 -17.12 -20.96 -35.61
CA ASN A 178 -17.87 -20.77 -34.36
C ASN A 178 -17.87 -19.31 -33.89
N ILE A 179 -16.86 -18.53 -34.29
CA ILE A 179 -16.71 -17.10 -33.98
C ILE A 179 -16.32 -16.31 -35.23
N ASP A 180 -16.66 -15.02 -35.24
CA ASP A 180 -16.28 -14.08 -36.30
C ASP A 180 -14.95 -13.35 -36.00
N ASN A 181 -14.35 -12.71 -37.00
CA ASN A 181 -13.09 -11.96 -36.90
C ASN A 181 -13.13 -10.88 -35.80
N ASP A 182 -14.23 -10.15 -35.68
CA ASP A 182 -14.39 -9.11 -34.65
C ASP A 182 -14.45 -9.73 -33.24
N GLN A 183 -15.08 -10.90 -33.10
CA GLN A 183 -15.12 -11.63 -31.83
C GLN A 183 -13.76 -12.23 -31.47
N ALA A 184 -13.04 -12.78 -32.44
CA ALA A 184 -11.69 -13.30 -32.27
C ALA A 184 -10.72 -12.19 -31.84
N LYS A 185 -10.81 -11.00 -32.47
CA LYS A 185 -10.02 -9.83 -32.09
C LYS A 185 -10.28 -9.41 -30.65
N LYS A 186 -11.54 -9.31 -30.24
CA LYS A 186 -11.92 -8.95 -28.87
C LYS A 186 -11.42 -9.98 -27.84
N ARG A 187 -11.56 -11.28 -28.13
CA ARG A 187 -11.04 -12.35 -27.25
C ARG A 187 -9.51 -12.32 -27.14
N ARG A 188 -8.80 -12.01 -28.22
CA ARG A 188 -7.33 -11.83 -28.20
C ARG A 188 -6.91 -10.62 -27.38
N GLU A 189 -7.64 -9.51 -27.45
CA GLU A 189 -7.43 -8.34 -26.58
C GLU A 189 -7.65 -8.67 -25.11
N GLU A 190 -8.73 -9.39 -24.78
CA GLU A 190 -9.01 -9.85 -23.41
C GLU A 190 -7.89 -10.77 -22.90
N LEU A 191 -7.40 -11.69 -23.75
CA LEU A 191 -6.29 -12.59 -23.42
C LEU A 191 -4.95 -11.86 -23.25
N SER A 192 -4.69 -10.82 -24.06
CA SER A 192 -3.53 -9.95 -23.89
C SER A 192 -3.58 -9.21 -22.57
N GLN A 193 -4.74 -8.65 -22.20
CA GLN A 193 -4.94 -7.98 -20.90
C GLN A 193 -4.75 -8.97 -19.73
N GLU A 194 -5.20 -10.22 -19.89
CA GLU A 194 -4.98 -11.29 -18.89
C GLU A 194 -3.47 -11.62 -18.77
N SER A 195 -2.73 -11.66 -19.88
CA SER A 195 -1.28 -11.89 -19.87
C SER A 195 -0.49 -10.76 -19.22
N ASP A 196 -0.79 -9.52 -19.57
CA ASP A 196 -0.17 -8.32 -18.97
C ASP A 196 -0.45 -8.25 -17.46
N PHE A 197 -1.63 -8.72 -17.04
CA PHE A 197 -1.99 -8.82 -15.64
C PHE A 197 -1.12 -9.82 -14.88
N PHE A 198 -1.09 -11.08 -15.30
CA PHE A 198 -0.32 -12.10 -14.60
C PHE A 198 1.19 -11.86 -14.68
N GLY A 199 1.67 -11.22 -15.76
CA GLY A 199 3.04 -10.73 -15.89
C GLY A 199 3.40 -9.62 -14.91
N SER A 200 2.51 -8.65 -14.69
CA SER A 200 2.72 -7.56 -13.72
C SER A 200 2.43 -7.96 -12.25
N MET A 201 1.60 -8.99 -12.05
CA MET A 201 1.20 -9.49 -10.73
C MET A 201 2.36 -10.14 -9.96
N ASP A 202 3.30 -10.82 -10.62
CA ASP A 202 4.50 -11.36 -9.95
C ASP A 202 5.37 -10.26 -9.33
N GLY A 203 5.55 -9.15 -10.05
CA GLY A 203 6.28 -7.97 -9.57
C GLY A 203 5.58 -7.28 -8.39
N ALA A 204 4.26 -7.06 -8.49
CA ALA A 204 3.47 -6.46 -7.42
C ALA A 204 3.45 -7.33 -6.14
N SER A 205 3.34 -8.66 -6.29
CA SER A 205 3.36 -9.60 -5.15
C SER A 205 4.70 -9.61 -4.42
N LYS A 206 5.83 -9.48 -5.14
CA LYS A 206 7.17 -9.32 -4.54
C LYS A 206 7.31 -7.99 -3.79
N PHE A 207 6.77 -6.91 -4.33
CA PHE A 207 6.76 -5.59 -3.68
C PHE A 207 5.99 -5.61 -2.35
N VAL A 208 4.78 -6.18 -2.35
CA VAL A 208 3.95 -6.31 -1.13
C VAL A 208 4.65 -7.11 -0.04
N ARG A 209 5.42 -8.14 -0.41
CA ARG A 209 6.24 -8.90 0.54
C ARG A 209 7.36 -8.06 1.13
N GLY A 210 8.06 -7.28 0.31
CA GLY A 210 9.12 -6.38 0.77
C GLY A 210 8.61 -5.30 1.72
N ASP A 211 7.48 -4.68 1.36
CA ASP A 211 6.77 -3.66 2.15
C ASP A 211 6.37 -4.20 3.55
N ALA A 212 5.89 -5.43 3.62
CA ALA A 212 5.55 -6.05 4.89
C ALA A 212 6.76 -6.36 5.79
N ILE A 213 7.89 -6.79 5.21
CA ILE A 213 9.13 -7.00 5.97
C ILE A 213 9.66 -5.66 6.49
N ALA A 214 9.60 -4.61 5.66
CA ALA A 214 9.97 -3.26 6.07
C ALA A 214 9.10 -2.75 7.23
N GLY A 215 7.77 -2.96 7.17
CA GLY A 215 6.87 -2.60 8.27
C GLY A 215 7.21 -3.29 9.60
N LEU A 216 7.61 -4.56 9.57
CA LEU A 216 8.06 -5.28 10.76
C LEU A 216 9.37 -4.71 11.32
N LEU A 217 10.32 -4.37 10.45
CA LEU A 217 11.59 -3.75 10.86
C LEU A 217 11.36 -2.38 11.49
N ILE A 218 10.50 -1.55 10.89
CA ILE A 218 10.12 -0.24 11.42
C ILE A 218 9.53 -0.38 12.83
N LEU A 219 8.62 -1.32 13.03
CA LEU A 219 8.01 -1.59 14.33
C LEU A 219 9.05 -1.97 15.39
N LEU A 220 10.00 -2.84 15.03
CA LEU A 220 11.07 -3.25 15.94
C LEU A 220 12.00 -2.08 16.28
N ILE A 221 12.32 -1.23 15.28
CA ILE A 221 13.10 0.00 15.46
C ILE A 221 12.35 0.99 16.36
N ASN A 222 11.04 1.15 16.21
CA ASN A 222 10.23 2.06 17.04
C ASN A 222 10.18 1.61 18.49
N LEU A 223 9.99 0.32 18.72
CA LEU A 223 9.94 -0.22 20.08
C LEU A 223 11.30 -0.12 20.79
N LEU A 224 12.38 -0.55 20.13
CA LEU A 224 13.72 -0.53 20.73
C LEU A 224 14.30 0.88 20.80
N GLY A 225 14.19 1.65 19.71
CA GLY A 225 14.66 3.02 19.63
C GLY A 225 13.92 3.94 20.60
N GLY A 226 12.60 3.78 20.70
CA GLY A 226 11.77 4.50 21.66
C GLY A 226 12.13 4.20 23.10
N LEU A 227 12.36 2.92 23.45
CA LEU A 227 12.85 2.52 24.77
C LEU A 227 14.22 3.15 25.08
N ILE A 228 15.17 3.09 24.15
CA ILE A 228 16.50 3.66 24.34
C ILE A 228 16.43 5.18 24.54
N ILE A 229 15.71 5.89 23.67
CA ILE A 229 15.57 7.36 23.74
C ILE A 229 14.82 7.77 25.03
N GLY A 230 13.73 7.07 25.38
CA GLY A 230 12.97 7.34 26.59
C GLY A 230 13.80 7.17 27.88
N LEU A 231 14.62 6.11 27.94
CA LEU A 231 15.49 5.83 29.09
C LEU A 231 16.71 6.74 29.18
N THR A 232 17.29 7.13 28.04
CA THR A 232 18.62 7.81 28.01
C THR A 232 18.53 9.32 27.85
N GLN A 233 17.51 9.84 27.17
CA GLN A 233 17.39 11.27 26.84
C GLN A 233 16.26 11.98 27.57
N HIS A 234 15.26 11.24 28.06
CA HIS A 234 14.06 11.81 28.69
C HIS A 234 13.84 11.37 30.14
N ASP A 235 14.82 10.70 30.76
CA ASP A 235 14.81 10.25 32.16
C ASP A 235 13.53 9.47 32.56
N LEU A 236 12.86 8.82 31.60
CA LEU A 236 11.67 8.02 31.88
C LEU A 236 12.07 6.71 32.55
N SER A 237 11.25 6.24 33.50
CA SER A 237 11.44 4.90 34.05
C SER A 237 11.23 3.82 32.98
N PHE A 238 11.87 2.66 33.12
CA PHE A 238 11.68 1.53 32.18
C PHE A 238 10.21 1.13 32.03
N SER A 239 9.44 1.23 33.11
CA SER A 239 8.01 0.94 33.10
C SER A 239 7.22 1.99 32.31
N GLU A 240 7.52 3.28 32.48
CA GLU A 240 6.82 4.37 31.77
C GLU A 240 7.22 4.45 30.30
N ALA A 241 8.52 4.36 29.99
CA ALA A 241 9.02 4.31 28.61
C ALA A 241 8.44 3.09 27.88
N GLY A 242 8.45 1.92 28.53
CA GLY A 242 7.83 0.72 27.98
C GLY A 242 6.34 0.90 27.71
N ARG A 243 5.59 1.50 28.64
CA ARG A 243 4.16 1.76 28.49
C ARG A 243 3.87 2.69 27.31
N LEU A 244 4.56 3.82 27.24
CA LEU A 244 4.30 4.89 26.27
C LEU A 244 4.71 4.47 24.86
N TYR A 245 5.98 4.06 24.69
CA TYR A 245 6.50 3.69 23.37
C TYR A 245 5.90 2.38 22.87
N SER A 246 5.53 1.44 23.75
CA SER A 246 4.77 0.26 23.30
C SER A 246 3.39 0.68 22.80
N LEU A 247 2.64 1.53 23.52
CA LEU A 247 1.31 1.94 23.07
C LEU A 247 1.35 2.66 21.71
N LEU A 248 2.27 3.62 21.54
CA LEU A 248 2.40 4.34 20.27
C LEU A 248 2.85 3.41 19.13
N THR A 249 3.81 2.52 19.38
CA THR A 249 4.29 1.57 18.37
C THR A 249 3.22 0.54 18.00
N ILE A 250 2.41 0.12 18.98
CA ILE A 250 1.27 -0.76 18.77
C ILE A 250 0.22 -0.07 17.88
N GLY A 251 -0.17 1.15 18.24
CA GLY A 251 -1.13 1.93 17.48
C GLY A 251 -0.69 2.16 16.04
N ASP A 252 0.56 2.62 15.84
CA ASP A 252 1.14 2.88 14.53
C ASP A 252 1.17 1.61 13.66
N GLY A 253 1.66 0.51 14.23
CA GLY A 253 1.72 -0.78 13.55
C GLY A 253 0.35 -1.32 13.15
N LEU A 254 -0.68 -1.12 13.98
CA LEU A 254 -2.04 -1.58 13.68
C LEU A 254 -2.71 -0.74 12.60
N VAL A 255 -2.67 0.59 12.73
CA VAL A 255 -3.22 1.54 11.76
C VAL A 255 -2.62 1.28 10.37
N ALA A 256 -1.31 1.07 10.31
CA ALA A 256 -0.60 0.74 9.09
C ALA A 256 -1.03 -0.58 8.46
N GLN A 257 -1.44 -1.57 9.25
CA GLN A 257 -1.67 -2.94 8.77
C GLN A 257 -3.12 -3.23 8.40
N ILE A 258 -4.09 -2.50 8.97
CA ILE A 258 -5.52 -2.67 8.69
C ILE A 258 -5.81 -2.69 7.17
N PRO A 259 -5.35 -1.73 6.35
CA PRO A 259 -5.55 -1.74 4.89
C PRO A 259 -4.95 -2.97 4.20
N LEU A 260 -3.82 -3.50 4.69
CA LEU A 260 -3.11 -4.63 4.09
C LEU A 260 -3.83 -5.97 4.32
N TYR A 261 -4.39 -6.18 5.52
CA TYR A 261 -5.21 -7.38 5.79
C TYR A 261 -6.39 -7.46 4.83
N PHE A 262 -7.00 -6.32 4.55
CA PHE A 262 -8.14 -6.20 3.67
C PHE A 262 -7.80 -6.46 2.20
N TYR A 263 -6.66 -5.96 1.74
CA TYR A 263 -6.22 -6.19 0.38
C TYR A 263 -5.98 -7.68 0.07
N ARG A 264 -5.62 -8.46 1.09
CA ARG A 264 -5.16 -9.84 0.92
C ARG A 264 -6.26 -10.90 0.99
N SER A 265 -7.36 -10.66 1.69
CA SER A 265 -8.36 -11.70 2.00
C SER A 265 -9.06 -12.29 0.77
N ARG A 266 -8.95 -11.67 -0.41
CA ARG A 266 -9.59 -12.11 -1.67
C ARG A 266 -8.61 -12.39 -2.82
N GLN A 267 -7.30 -12.38 -2.58
CA GLN A 267 -6.31 -12.88 -3.55
C GLN A 267 -6.13 -14.41 -3.52
N ARG A 268 -7.05 -15.12 -2.87
CA ARG A 268 -7.15 -16.58 -2.88
C ARG A 268 -8.38 -17.01 -3.64
#